data_AF-A0A6M3XQM0-F1
#
_entry.id   AF-A0A6M3XQM0-F1
#
_cell.length_a   1.000
_cell.length_b   1.000
_cell.length_c   1.000
_cell.angle_alpha   90.00
_cell.angle_beta   90.00
_cell.angle_gamma   90.00
#
_symmetry.space_group_name_H-M   'P 1'
#
loop_
_entity.id
_entity.type
_entity.pdbx_description
1 polymer ?
#
loop_
_entity_poly.entity_id
_entity_poly.type
_entity_poly.pdbx_seq_one_letter_code
_entity_poly.pdbx_strand_id
1 'polypeptide(L)' 'MDKLQENKIKMFMSDKVMSQAVKMVLRESFLKSSGTQDVQTLASERMAINLLEEGFKELKKFSNTTEQKFKELGNVGL' A
#
# COMPACT_ATOMS: atom_id res chain seq x y z
N MET A 1 -2.11 9.43 13.47
CA MET A 1 -1.88 7.98 13.61
C MET A 1 -0.95 7.78 14.79
N ASP A 2 -0.99 6.67 15.51
CA ASP A 2 -0.02 6.41 16.57
C ASP A 2 1.40 6.27 15.96
N LYS A 3 2.44 6.82 16.60
CA LYS A 3 3.83 6.79 16.11
C LYS A 3 4.31 5.36 15.83
N LEU A 4 3.85 4.41 16.65
CA LEU A 4 4.15 2.99 16.47
C LEU A 4 3.58 2.45 15.15
N GLN A 5 2.36 2.85 14.79
CA GLN A 5 1.72 2.42 13.55
C GLN A 5 2.44 3.01 12.32
N GLU A 6 2.86 4.27 12.40
CA GLU A 6 3.64 4.90 11.32
C GLU A 6 4.96 4.16 11.07
N ASN A 7 5.66 3.78 12.13
CA ASN A 7 6.90 3.01 12.02
C ASN A 7 6.67 1.62 11.42
N LYS A 8 5.59 0.93 11.80
CA LYS A 8 5.22 -0.37 11.21
C LYS A 8 4.96 -0.25 9.71
N ILE A 9 4.26 0.79 9.27
CA ILE A 9 4.00 1.03 7.84
C ILE A 9 5.30 1.28 7.09
N LYS A 10 6.21 2.10 7.63
CA LYS A 10 7.52 2.32 7.00
C LYS A 10 8.32 1.03 6.87
N MET A 11 8.42 0.25 7.94
CA MET A 11 9.14 -1.03 7.93
C MET A 11 8.53 -1.96 6.87
N PHE A 12 7.21 -2.08 6.85
CA PHE A 12 6.51 -2.87 5.84
C PHE A 12 6.80 -2.40 4.41
N MET A 13 6.73 -1.10 4.15
CA MET A 13 6.96 -0.54 2.81
C MET A 13 8.43 -0.54 2.38
N SER A 14 9.36 -0.57 3.34
CA SER A 14 10.80 -0.68 3.07
C SER A 14 11.20 -2.08 2.58
N ASP A 15 10.50 -3.12 3.04
CA ASP A 15 10.65 -4.48 2.54
C ASP A 15 9.85 -4.65 1.25
N LYS A 16 10.53 -4.46 0.11
CA LYS A 16 9.92 -4.57 -1.21
C LYS A 16 9.42 -5.99 -1.52
N VAL A 17 10.14 -7.02 -1.04
CA VAL A 17 9.78 -8.41 -1.33
C VAL A 17 8.52 -8.77 -0.57
N MET A 18 8.48 -8.49 0.73
CA MET A 18 7.32 -8.78 1.56
C MET A 18 6.09 -7.95 1.14
N SER A 19 6.25 -6.64 0.92
CA SER A 19 5.13 -5.79 0.53
C SER A 19 4.54 -6.17 -0.84
N GLN A 20 5.38 -6.56 -1.80
CA GLN A 20 4.91 -7.08 -3.09
C GLN A 20 4.23 -8.44 -2.93
N ALA A 21 4.80 -9.36 -2.14
CA ALA A 21 4.21 -10.67 -1.89
C ALA A 21 2.81 -10.55 -1.27
N VAL A 22 2.64 -9.69 -0.25
CA VAL A 22 1.34 -9.42 0.37
C VAL A 22 0.35 -8.84 -0.64
N LYS A 23 0.79 -7.87 -1.46
CA LYS A 23 -0.06 -7.29 -2.50
C LYS A 23 -0.52 -8.35 -3.53
N MET A 24 0.39 -9.23 -3.95
CA MET A 24 0.06 -10.32 -4.87
C MET A 24 -0.91 -11.31 -4.24
N VAL A 25 -0.70 -11.73 -3.00
CA VAL A 25 -1.63 -12.63 -2.29
C VAL A 25 -3.03 -12.01 -2.21
N LEU A 26 -3.14 -10.73 -1.83
CA LEU A 26 -4.42 -10.02 -1.78
C LEU A 26 -5.09 -9.98 -3.16
N ARG A 27 -4.33 -9.70 -4.22
CA ARG A 27 -4.89 -9.62 -5.57
C ARG A 27 -5.29 -10.98 -6.15
N GLU A 28 -4.43 -11.98 -6.03
CA GLU A 28 -4.53 -13.25 -6.76
C GLU A 28 -5.25 -14.34 -5.96
N SER A 29 -5.25 -14.25 -4.63
CA SER A 29 -5.94 -15.21 -3.76
C SER A 29 -7.26 -14.67 -3.24
N PHE A 30 -7.32 -13.39 -2.84
CA PHE A 30 -8.52 -12.81 -2.23
C PHE A 30 -9.41 -12.06 -3.22
N LEU A 31 -8.83 -11.34 -4.19
CA LEU A 31 -9.57 -10.58 -5.21
C LEU A 31 -9.56 -11.27 -6.59
N LYS A 32 -9.37 -12.60 -6.59
CA LYS A 32 -9.39 -13.38 -7.82
C LYS A 32 -10.76 -13.27 -8.48
N SER A 33 -10.78 -12.93 -9.77
CA SER A 33 -12.03 -12.88 -10.52
C SER A 33 -12.68 -14.27 -10.55
N SER A 34 -13.98 -14.33 -10.23
CA SER A 34 -14.74 -15.59 -10.24
C SER A 34 -15.22 -16.01 -11.63
N GLY A 35 -14.94 -15.21 -12.68
CA GLY A 35 -15.38 -15.50 -14.05
C GLY A 35 -16.90 -15.37 -14.26
N THR A 36 -17.59 -14.75 -13.31
CA THR A 36 -19.02 -14.48 -13.34
C THR A 36 -19.37 -13.44 -14.41
N GLN A 37 -20.41 -13.70 -15.19
CA GLN A 37 -20.90 -12.78 -16.25
C GLN A 37 -21.81 -11.66 -15.71
N ASP A 38 -22.13 -11.67 -14.42
CA ASP A 38 -22.90 -10.61 -13.80
C ASP A 38 -22.10 -9.29 -13.78
N VAL A 39 -22.69 -8.26 -14.38
CA VAL A 39 -22.06 -6.93 -14.53
C VAL A 39 -21.81 -6.27 -13.18
N GLN A 40 -22.70 -6.48 -12.20
CA GLN A 40 -22.55 -5.89 -10.87
C GLN A 40 -21.35 -6.51 -10.13
N THR A 41 -21.22 -7.83 -10.22
CA THR A 41 -20.07 -8.57 -9.69
C THR A 41 -18.77 -8.12 -10.36
N LEU A 42 -18.74 -8.02 -11.70
CA LEU A 42 -17.56 -7.56 -12.44
C LEU A 42 -17.14 -6.13 -12.07
N ALA A 43 -18.10 -5.23 -11.91
CA ALA A 43 -17.82 -3.86 -11.48
C ALA A 43 -17.24 -3.84 -10.06
N SER A 44 -17.80 -4.63 -9.16
CA SER A 44 -17.34 -4.74 -7.77
C SER A 44 -15.92 -5.31 -7.68
N GLU A 45 -15.61 -6.35 -8.45
CA GLU A 45 -14.25 -6.92 -8.56
C GLU A 45 -13.23 -5.86 -9.01
N ARG A 46 -13.57 -5.10 -10.05
CA ARG A 46 -12.72 -4.01 -10.56
C ARG A 46 -12.52 -2.91 -9.52
N MET A 47 -13.58 -2.51 -8.82
CA MET A 47 -13.49 -1.52 -7.75
C MET A 47 -12.58 -1.98 -6.61
N ALA A 48 -12.70 -3.25 -6.19
CA ALA A 48 -11.86 -3.80 -5.13
C ALA A 48 -10.37 -3.82 -5.51
N ILE A 49 -10.05 -4.21 -6.75
CA ILE A 49 -8.67 -4.19 -7.26
C ILE A 49 -8.13 -2.75 -7.31
N ASN A 50 -8.94 -1.79 -7.80
CA ASN A 50 -8.53 -0.39 -7.86
C ASN A 50 -8.28 0.19 -6.46
N LEU A 51 -9.15 -0.11 -5.49
CA LEU A 51 -8.97 0.29 -4.10
C LEU A 51 -7.68 -0.28 -3.49
N LEU A 52 -7.35 -1.54 -3.78
CA LEU A 52 -6.10 -2.16 -3.35
C LEU A 52 -4.89 -1.41 -3.95
N GLU A 53 -4.92 -1.10 -5.24
CA GLU A 53 -3.86 -0.36 -5.93
C GLU A 53 -3.69 1.06 -5.37
N GLU A 54 -4.80 1.77 -5.12
CA GLU A 54 -4.80 3.10 -4.51
C GLU A 54 -4.27 3.08 -3.08
N GLY A 55 -4.72 2.14 -2.26
CA GLY A 55 -4.23 1.98 -0.88
C GLY A 55 -2.72 1.78 -0.83
N PHE A 56 -2.14 0.93 -1.70
CA PHE A 56 -0.68 0.75 -1.75
C PHE A 56 0.06 1.99 -2.26
N LYS A 57 -0.53 2.78 -3.17
CA LYS A 57 0.04 4.07 -3.58
C LYS A 57 0.06 5.07 -2.42
N GLU A 58 -0.99 5.12 -1.62
CA GLU A 58 -1.07 5.99 -0.44
C GLU A 58 -0.06 5.58 0.63
N LEU A 59 0.06 4.28 0.94
CA LEU A 59 1.06 3.78 1.87
C LEU A 59 2.49 4.14 1.44
N LYS A 60 2.77 4.08 0.14
CA LYS A 60 4.08 4.48 -0.43
C LYS A 60 4.32 5.99 -0.36
N LYS A 61 3.29 6.80 -0.60
CA LYS A 61 3.41 8.26 -0.40
C LYS A 61 3.69 8.55 1.08
N PHE A 62 2.97 7.91 1.99
CA PHE A 62 3.11 8.09 3.41
C PHE A 62 4.51 7.73 3.93
N SER A 63 5.09 6.61 3.47
CA SER A 63 6.47 6.24 3.81
C SER A 63 7.47 7.31 3.35
N ASN A 64 7.30 7.85 2.15
CA ASN A 64 8.23 8.82 1.55
C ASN A 64 8.13 10.23 2.15
N THR A 65 6.92 10.73 2.41
CA THR A 65 6.70 12.08 2.99
C THR A 65 7.33 12.19 4.38
N THR A 66 7.44 11.08 5.10
CA THR A 66 8.03 11.08 6.43
C THR A 66 9.56 10.99 6.40
N GLU A 67 10.15 10.32 5.40
CA GLU A 67 11.61 10.33 5.18
C GLU A 67 12.13 11.74 4.86
N GLN A 68 11.36 12.54 4.12
CA GLN A 68 11.73 13.94 3.80
C GLN A 68 11.82 14.80 5.08
N LYS A 69 10.88 14.65 6.03
CA LYS A 69 10.94 15.36 7.32
C LYS A 69 12.17 14.99 8.17
N PHE A 70 12.63 13.74 8.09
CA PHE A 70 13.85 13.31 8.78
C PHE A 70 15.13 13.86 8.13
N LYS A 71 15.16 14.00 6.79
CA LYS A 71 16.29 14.61 6.07
C LYS A 71 16.42 16.12 6.32
N GLU A 72 15.30 16.83 6.44
CA GLU A 72 15.32 18.27 6.76
C GLU A 72 15.86 18.55 8.17
N LEU A 73 15.59 17.67 9.14
CA LEU A 73 16.14 17.78 10.51
C LEU A 73 17.63 17.47 10.59
N GLY A 74 18.19 16.70 9.65
CA GLY A 74 19.62 16.39 9.58
C GLY A 74 20.48 17.47 8.91
N ASN A 75 19.87 18.47 8.28
CA ASN A 75 20.56 19.56 7.57
C ASN A 75 20.66 20.86 8.39
N VAL A 76 20.19 20.88 9.64
CA VAL A 76 20.38 22.02 10.55
C VAL A 76 21.60 21.73 11.43
N GLY A 77 22.80 21.84 10.86
CA GLY A 77 24.04 21.68 11.61
C GLY A 77 25.25 21.27 10.79
N LEU A 78 25.73 22.18 9.95
CA LEU A 78 27.16 22.41 9.65
C LEU A 78 27.34 23.91 9.38
#